data_AF-A0AAX4H8P3-F1
#
_entry.id   AF-A0AAX4H8P3-F1
#
_cell.length_a   1.000
_cell.length_b   1.000
_cell.length_c   1.000
_cell.angle_alpha   90.00
_cell.angle_beta   90.00
_cell.angle_gamma   90.00
#
_symmetry.space_group_name_H-M   'P 1'
#
loop_
_entity.id
_entity.type
_entity.pdbx_description
1 polymer ?
#
loop_
_entity_poly.entity_id
_entity_poly.type
_entity_poly.pdbx_seq_one_letter_code
_entity_poly.pdbx_strand_id
1 'polypeptide(L)'
;MENSNTINTLVDNLDASIENLEEALQPYLETSLEETLAKCSTPEEKAKAYNELLYITDSVLFALLNTSGIKTESHPIRSELARTQQSMKRLEEVKQQLENKKSQVDASNKKTAEFLQNTLGTTGGLAAPDSLKSPAISSANFKGKHTKF
;
A
#
# COMPACT_ATOMS: atom_id res chain seq x y z
N MET A 1 31.11 20.22 36.89
CA MET A 1 31.08 18.74 36.83
C MET A 1 29.75 18.20 36.29
N GLU A 2 28.61 18.87 36.50
CA GLU A 2 27.30 18.43 35.97
C GLU A 2 27.27 18.24 34.44
N ASN A 3 27.88 19.14 33.66
CA ASN A 3 27.91 19.03 32.20
C ASN A 3 28.64 17.77 31.67
N SER A 4 29.62 17.24 32.43
CA SER A 4 30.36 16.06 31.97
C SER A 4 29.51 14.80 32.01
N ASN A 5 28.65 14.66 33.02
CA ASN A 5 27.74 13.53 33.14
C ASN A 5 26.71 13.57 32.01
N THR A 6 26.16 14.75 31.70
CA THR A 6 25.22 14.93 30.59
C THR A 6 25.85 14.58 29.24
N ILE A 7 27.09 15.02 28.99
CA ILE A 7 27.81 14.70 27.75
C ILE A 7 28.04 13.20 27.64
N ASN A 8 28.50 12.55 28.72
CA ASN A 8 28.71 11.09 28.71
C ASN A 8 27.41 10.34 28.39
N THR A 9 26.29 10.71 29.02
CA THR A 9 24.99 10.10 28.71
C THR A 9 24.57 10.31 27.25
N LEU A 10 24.86 11.46 26.65
CA LEU A 10 24.56 11.70 25.22
C LEU A 10 25.42 10.83 24.30
N VAL A 11 26.69 10.60 24.66
CA VAL A 11 27.60 9.73 23.92
C VAL A 11 27.15 8.27 24.05
N ASP A 12 26.83 7.80 25.26
CA ASP A 12 26.35 6.43 25.48
C ASP A 12 25.04 6.16 24.71
N ASN A 13 24.13 7.14 24.68
CA ASN A 13 22.89 7.03 23.90
C ASN A 13 23.15 7.02 22.40
N LEU A 14 24.13 7.79 21.92
CA LEU A 14 24.52 7.81 20.51
C LEU A 14 25.11 6.45 20.10
N ASP A 15 25.99 5.89 20.92
CA ASP A 15 26.62 4.59 20.71
C ASP A 15 25.57 3.48 20.61
N ALA A 16 24.67 3.39 21.59
CA ALA A 16 23.54 2.46 21.55
C ALA A 16 22.61 2.68 20.35
N SER A 17 22.42 3.92 19.91
CA SER A 17 21.62 4.22 18.71
C SER A 17 22.29 3.74 17.42
N ILE A 18 23.63 3.81 17.36
CA ILE A 18 24.41 3.29 16.23
C ILE A 18 24.35 1.77 16.19
N GLU A 19 24.55 1.08 17.32
CA GLU A 19 24.43 -0.39 17.39
C GLU A 19 23.05 -0.88 16.91
N ASN A 20 21.97 -0.26 17.41
CA ASN A 20 20.61 -0.59 16.98
C ASN A 20 20.39 -0.33 15.48
N LEU A 21 21.00 0.74 14.94
CA LEU A 21 20.90 1.06 13.52
C LEU A 21 21.65 0.04 12.66
N GLU A 22 22.84 -0.38 13.09
CA GLU A 22 23.62 -1.41 12.39
C GLU A 22 22.87 -2.74 12.32
N GLU A 23 22.27 -3.18 13.42
CA GLU A 23 21.43 -4.39 13.45
C GLU A 23 20.23 -4.27 12.49
N ALA A 24 19.54 -3.11 12.51
CA ALA A 24 18.39 -2.87 11.66
C ALA A 24 18.74 -2.78 10.16
N LEU A 25 19.97 -2.34 9.83
CA LEU A 25 20.45 -2.22 8.45
C LEU A 25 21.02 -3.51 7.88
N GLN A 26 21.42 -4.45 8.73
CA GLN A 26 21.99 -5.74 8.31
C GLN A 26 21.22 -6.43 7.16
N PRO A 27 19.87 -6.60 7.20
CA PRO A 27 19.16 -7.22 6.09
C PRO A 27 19.27 -6.47 4.75
N TYR A 28 19.42 -5.14 4.79
CA TYR A 28 19.61 -4.31 3.60
C TYR A 28 21.05 -4.33 3.07
N LEU A 29 22.02 -4.68 3.92
CA LEU A 29 23.44 -4.80 3.55
C LEU A 29 23.78 -6.21 3.04
N GLU A 30 23.10 -7.24 3.54
CA GLU A 30 23.32 -8.63 3.14
C GLU A 30 22.68 -8.97 1.78
N THR A 31 21.58 -8.29 1.43
CA THR A 31 20.85 -8.51 0.18
C THR A 31 21.08 -7.35 -0.78
N SER A 32 21.43 -7.63 -2.03
CA SER A 32 21.56 -6.56 -3.03
C SER A 32 20.22 -5.87 -3.30
N LEU A 33 20.27 -4.60 -3.72
CA LEU A 33 19.07 -3.87 -4.10
C LEU A 33 18.34 -4.55 -5.26
N GLU A 34 19.10 -5.09 -6.22
CA GLU A 34 18.57 -5.83 -7.36
C GLU A 34 17.78 -7.07 -6.93
N GLU A 35 18.31 -7.85 -5.98
CA GLU A 35 17.62 -9.02 -5.42
C GLU A 35 16.36 -8.63 -4.63
N THR A 36 16.42 -7.52 -3.90
CA THR A 36 15.26 -7.00 -3.16
C THR A 36 14.16 -6.58 -4.14
N LEU A 37 14.51 -5.86 -5.20
CA LEU A 37 13.58 -5.41 -6.24
C LEU A 37 13.04 -6.56 -7.10
N ALA A 38 13.81 -7.64 -7.26
CA ALA A 38 13.36 -8.84 -7.94
C ALA A 38 12.23 -9.56 -7.19
N LYS A 39 12.21 -9.46 -5.85
CA LYS A 39 11.15 -10.03 -4.99
C LYS A 39 9.85 -9.21 -5.03
N CYS A 40 9.93 -7.92 -5.37
CA CYS A 40 8.76 -7.06 -5.49
C CYS A 40 7.91 -7.42 -6.72
N SER A 41 6.66 -7.82 -6.49
CA SER A 41 5.73 -8.23 -7.53
C SER A 41 5.01 -7.03 -8.16
N THR A 42 4.82 -5.95 -7.40
CA THR A 42 4.09 -4.76 -7.85
C THR A 42 5.04 -3.56 -8.03
N PRO A 43 4.73 -2.64 -8.96
CA PRO A 43 5.47 -1.37 -9.08
C PRO A 43 5.43 -0.52 -7.80
N GLU A 44 4.35 -0.64 -7.02
CA GLU A 44 4.19 0.04 -5.74
C GLU A 44 5.23 -0.42 -4.70
N GLU A 45 5.40 -1.75 -4.57
CA GLU A 45 6.43 -2.33 -3.69
C GLU A 45 7.84 -1.87 -4.07
N LYS A 46 8.13 -1.82 -5.38
CA LYS A 46 9.43 -1.32 -5.88
C LYS A 46 9.64 0.15 -5.53
N ALA A 47 8.64 0.99 -5.77
CA ALA A 47 8.71 2.41 -5.43
C ALA A 47 8.88 2.64 -3.93
N LYS A 48 8.22 1.83 -3.09
CA LYS A 48 8.39 1.85 -1.65
C LYS A 48 9.83 1.50 -1.25
N ALA A 49 10.37 0.40 -1.76
CA ALA A 49 11.75 -0.02 -1.46
C ALA A 49 12.79 1.04 -1.84
N TYR A 50 12.65 1.68 -3.00
CA TYR A 50 13.53 2.79 -3.40
C TYR A 50 13.43 4.00 -2.47
N ASN A 51 12.21 4.41 -2.10
CA ASN A 51 12.00 5.55 -1.21
C ASN A 51 12.56 5.27 0.19
N GLU A 52 12.38 4.06 0.73
CA GLU A 52 12.91 3.65 2.02
C GLU A 52 14.44 3.70 2.04
N LEU A 53 15.11 3.12 1.04
CA LEU A 53 16.57 3.14 0.94
C LEU A 53 17.12 4.57 0.80
N LEU A 54 16.45 5.40 -0.01
CA LEU A 54 16.84 6.81 -0.17
C LEU A 54 16.72 7.56 1.15
N TYR A 55 15.62 7.37 1.88
CA TYR A 55 15.41 8.00 3.18
C TYR A 55 16.43 7.57 4.22
N ILE A 56 16.75 6.27 4.28
CA ILE A 56 17.82 5.75 5.14
C ILE A 56 19.14 6.45 4.82
N THR A 57 19.50 6.50 3.53
CA THR A 57 20.76 7.10 3.08
C THR A 57 20.85 8.58 3.45
N ASP A 58 19.80 9.35 3.14
CA ASP A 58 19.75 10.79 3.46
C ASP A 58 19.79 11.03 4.99
N SER A 59 19.13 10.17 5.77
CA SER A 59 19.09 10.26 7.23
C SER A 59 20.45 9.96 7.88
N VAL A 60 21.15 8.91 7.42
CA VAL A 60 22.50 8.58 7.88
C VAL A 60 23.49 9.69 7.51
N LEU A 61 23.40 10.21 6.28
CA LEU A 61 24.23 11.32 5.86
C LEU A 61 23.97 12.58 6.67
N PHE A 62 22.70 12.89 6.96
CA PHE A 62 22.34 14.00 7.85
C PHE A 62 22.94 13.81 9.26
N ALA A 63 22.83 12.60 9.83
CA ALA A 63 23.39 12.29 11.14
C ALA A 63 24.92 12.47 11.17
N LEU A 64 25.63 11.99 10.14
CA LEU A 64 27.07 12.15 9.99
C LEU A 64 27.50 13.62 9.92
N LEU A 65 26.79 14.43 9.13
CA LEU A 65 27.07 15.87 9.02
C LEU A 65 26.85 16.57 10.36
N ASN A 66 25.79 16.19 11.08
CA ASN A 66 25.44 16.77 12.37
C ASN A 66 26.49 16.42 13.45
N THR A 67 26.94 15.16 13.51
CA THR A 67 28.00 14.74 14.45
C THR A 67 29.36 15.35 14.10
N SER A 68 29.62 15.65 12.83
CA SER A 68 30.81 16.37 12.36
C SER A 68 30.79 17.87 12.68
N GLY A 69 29.72 18.39 13.29
CA GLY A 69 29.59 19.82 13.65
C GLY A 69 29.27 20.73 12.46
N ILE A 70 28.86 20.18 11.32
CA ILE A 70 28.43 20.96 10.16
C ILE A 70 27.01 21.49 10.43
N LYS A 71 26.80 22.80 10.19
CA LYS A 71 25.46 23.42 10.32
C LYS A 71 24.53 22.88 9.24
N THR A 72 23.67 21.94 9.62
CA THR A 72 22.75 21.26 8.69
C THR A 72 21.61 22.15 8.19
N GLU A 73 21.26 23.23 8.91
CA GLU A 73 20.20 24.16 8.51
C GLU A 73 20.46 24.87 7.18
N SER A 74 21.71 25.23 6.91
CA SER A 74 22.11 25.84 5.63
C SER A 74 22.65 24.82 4.63
N HIS A 75 22.67 23.52 4.99
CA HIS A 75 23.29 22.49 4.18
C HIS A 75 22.28 21.92 3.16
N PRO A 76 22.71 21.62 1.91
CA PRO A 76 21.84 21.05 0.87
C PRO A 76 21.11 19.76 1.25
N ILE A 77 21.60 19.01 2.27
CA ILE A 77 20.95 17.81 2.80
C ILE A 77 19.50 18.03 3.21
N ARG A 78 19.14 19.23 3.69
CA ARG A 78 17.74 19.58 4.00
C ARG A 78 16.84 19.51 2.76
N SER A 79 17.36 19.92 1.60
CA SER A 79 16.65 19.81 0.32
C SER A 79 16.47 18.37 -0.11
N GLU A 80 17.49 17.52 0.10
CA GLU A 80 17.42 16.09 -0.22
C GLU A 80 16.36 15.38 0.65
N LEU A 81 16.37 15.63 1.97
CA LEU A 81 15.34 15.12 2.89
C LEU A 81 13.93 15.56 2.48
N ALA A 82 13.76 16.84 2.11
CA ALA A 82 12.48 17.35 1.63
C ALA A 82 12.03 16.69 0.32
N ARG A 83 12.97 16.43 -0.60
CA ARG A 83 12.70 15.72 -1.86
C ARG A 83 12.23 14.29 -1.58
N THR A 84 12.91 13.57 -0.68
CA THR A 84 12.58 12.19 -0.32
C THR A 84 11.21 12.10 0.36
N GLN A 85 10.92 13.02 1.28
CA GLN A 85 9.58 13.14 1.88
C GLN A 85 8.49 13.41 0.83
N GLN A 86 8.75 14.26 -0.15
CA GLN A 86 7.82 14.53 -1.24
C GLN A 86 7.58 13.28 -2.10
N SER A 87 8.62 12.50 -2.40
CA SER A 87 8.49 11.25 -3.16
C SER A 87 7.65 10.21 -2.43
N MET A 88 7.84 10.06 -1.11
CA MET A 88 7.00 9.20 -0.28
C MET A 88 5.54 9.66 -0.28
N LYS A 89 5.30 10.97 -0.14
CA LYS A 89 3.95 11.53 -0.17
C LYS A 89 3.24 11.27 -1.50
N ARG A 90 3.94 11.47 -2.62
CA ARG A 90 3.40 11.18 -3.96
C ARG A 90 3.00 9.72 -4.10
N LEU A 91 3.79 8.79 -3.55
CA LEU A 91 3.45 7.37 -3.58
C LEU A 91 2.14 7.09 -2.83
N GLU A 92 1.97 7.64 -1.64
CA GLU A 92 0.74 7.50 -0.85
C GLU A 92 -0.48 8.16 -1.52
N GLU A 93 -0.30 9.34 -2.14
CA GLU A 93 -1.36 10.00 -2.91
C GLU A 93 -1.83 9.11 -4.09
N VAL A 94 -0.90 8.48 -4.81
CA VAL A 94 -1.23 7.57 -5.92
C VAL A 94 -1.98 6.34 -5.41
N LYS A 95 -1.56 5.74 -4.29
CA LYS A 95 -2.27 4.61 -3.67
C LYS A 95 -3.70 4.97 -3.31
N GLN A 96 -3.90 6.10 -2.64
CA GLN A 96 -5.23 6.57 -2.24
C GLN A 96 -6.13 6.84 -3.45
N GLN A 97 -5.59 7.42 -4.52
CA GLN A 97 -6.33 7.63 -5.76
C GLN A 97 -6.73 6.30 -6.42
N LEU A 98 -5.87 5.29 -6.39
CA LEU A 98 -6.17 3.96 -6.93
C LEU A 98 -7.29 3.27 -6.15
N GLU A 99 -7.23 3.34 -4.82
CA GLU A 99 -8.25 2.80 -3.92
C GLU A 99 -9.62 3.48 -4.16
N ASN A 100 -9.64 4.82 -4.21
CA ASN A 100 -10.86 5.58 -4.51
C ASN A 100 -11.47 5.21 -5.86
N LYS A 101 -10.63 5.04 -6.91
CA LYS A 101 -11.10 4.60 -8.24
C LYS A 101 -11.70 3.21 -8.17
N LYS A 102 -11.07 2.28 -7.45
CA LYS A 102 -11.58 0.92 -7.27
C LYS A 102 -12.95 0.93 -6.58
N SER A 103 -13.09 1.66 -5.48
CA SER A 103 -14.37 1.81 -4.78
C SER A 103 -15.46 2.43 -5.65
N GLN A 104 -15.12 3.41 -6.50
CA GLN A 104 -16.07 4.03 -7.42
C GLN A 104 -16.54 3.05 -8.50
N VAL A 105 -15.63 2.26 -9.06
CA VAL A 105 -15.94 1.22 -10.06
C VAL A 105 -16.84 0.16 -9.43
N ASP A 106 -16.50 -0.34 -8.24
CA ASP A 106 -17.30 -1.35 -7.53
C ASP A 106 -18.72 -0.84 -7.23
N ALA A 107 -18.85 0.42 -6.79
CA ALA A 107 -20.14 1.05 -6.57
C ALA A 107 -20.96 1.19 -7.87
N SER A 108 -20.33 1.55 -8.99
CA SER A 108 -21.00 1.64 -10.29
C SER A 108 -21.44 0.28 -10.83
N ASN A 109 -20.62 -0.76 -10.64
CA ASN A 109 -20.94 -2.13 -11.04
C ASN A 109 -22.12 -2.67 -10.24
N LYS A 110 -22.15 -2.40 -8.92
CA LYS A 110 -23.29 -2.76 -8.06
C LYS A 110 -24.58 -2.06 -8.49
N LYS A 111 -24.54 -0.73 -8.72
CA LYS A 111 -25.70 0.03 -9.21
C LYS A 111 -26.19 -0.48 -10.56
N THR A 112 -25.26 -0.83 -11.46
CA THR A 112 -25.61 -1.39 -12.78
C THR A 112 -26.26 -2.76 -12.65
N ALA A 113 -25.73 -3.64 -11.79
CA ALA A 113 -26.32 -4.95 -11.52
C ALA A 113 -27.75 -4.83 -10.94
N GLU A 114 -27.95 -3.94 -9.96
CA GLU A 114 -29.27 -3.65 -9.38
C GLU A 114 -30.24 -3.08 -10.44
N PHE A 115 -29.77 -2.15 -11.29
CA PHE A 115 -30.59 -1.59 -12.36
C PHE A 115 -31.00 -2.65 -13.39
N LEU A 116 -30.07 -3.51 -13.82
CA LEU A 116 -30.37 -4.60 -14.76
C LEU A 116 -31.35 -5.61 -14.15
N GLN A 117 -31.19 -5.95 -12.86
CA GLN A 117 -32.11 -6.84 -12.15
C GLN A 117 -33.53 -6.25 -12.08
N ASN A 118 -33.65 -4.96 -11.75
CA ASN A 118 -34.94 -4.29 -11.62
C ASN A 118 -35.65 -4.04 -12.96
N THR A 119 -34.90 -3.79 -14.04
CA THR A 119 -35.46 -3.43 -15.35
C THR A 119 -35.76 -4.63 -16.23
N LEU A 120 -34.90 -5.64 -16.24
CA LEU A 120 -35.04 -6.81 -17.11
C LEU A 120 -35.66 -8.00 -16.39
N GLY A 121 -35.87 -7.92 -15.07
CA GLY A 121 -36.41 -9.02 -14.27
C GLY A 121 -35.58 -10.30 -14.35
N THR A 122 -34.31 -10.21 -14.76
CA THR A 122 -33.46 -11.37 -15.03
C THR A 122 -33.03 -12.02 -13.71
N THR A 123 -33.89 -12.89 -13.18
CA THR A 123 -33.54 -13.96 -12.23
C THR A 123 -32.83 -15.12 -12.95
N GLY A 124 -31.90 -14.82 -13.87
CA GLY A 124 -31.39 -15.82 -14.82
C GLY A 124 -30.00 -15.58 -15.39
N GLY A 125 -29.23 -14.65 -14.82
CA GLY A 125 -27.78 -14.58 -15.05
C GLY A 125 -27.03 -15.48 -14.07
N LEU A 126 -25.75 -15.73 -14.32
CA LEU A 126 -24.82 -16.62 -13.57
C LEU A 126 -24.75 -16.43 -12.03
N ALA A 127 -25.51 -15.50 -11.45
CA ALA A 127 -25.60 -15.19 -10.03
C ALA A 127 -27.01 -15.43 -9.41
N ALA A 128 -27.90 -16.18 -10.06
CA ALA A 128 -29.17 -16.60 -9.43
C ALA A 128 -28.93 -17.82 -8.50
N PRO A 129 -29.40 -17.80 -7.23
CA PRO A 129 -29.42 -19.01 -6.40
C PRO A 129 -30.27 -20.09 -7.09
N ASP A 130 -29.86 -21.36 -7.00
CA ASP A 130 -30.46 -22.46 -7.76
C ASP A 130 -31.99 -22.61 -7.58
N SER A 131 -32.54 -22.08 -6.49
CA SER A 131 -33.98 -22.05 -6.20
C SER A 131 -34.81 -21.18 -7.15
N LEU A 132 -34.18 -20.29 -7.94
CA LEU A 132 -34.85 -19.35 -8.85
C LEU A 132 -34.58 -19.61 -10.34
N LYS A 133 -33.78 -20.64 -10.67
CA LYS A 133 -33.49 -21.03 -12.08
C LYS A 133 -34.63 -21.76 -12.78
N SER A 134 -35.72 -22.05 -12.07
CA SER A 134 -36.91 -22.70 -12.65
C SER A 134 -38.06 -21.70 -12.75
N PRO A 135 -38.82 -21.67 -13.88
CA PRO A 135 -39.99 -20.81 -13.99
C PRO A 135 -40.98 -21.10 -12.86
N ALA A 136 -41.45 -20.07 -12.16
CA ALA A 136 -42.37 -20.18 -11.03
C ALA A 136 -43.73 -20.82 -11.38
N ILE A 137 -44.01 -21.07 -12.67
CA ILE A 137 -45.29 -21.60 -13.16
C ILE A 137 -45.11 -22.79 -14.12
N SER A 138 -44.09 -23.64 -13.98
CA SER A 138 -43.99 -24.84 -14.84
C SER A 138 -43.68 -26.14 -14.10
N SER A 139 -44.76 -26.83 -13.72
CA SER A 139 -44.92 -28.31 -13.72
C SER A 139 -46.21 -28.71 -12.97
N ALA A 140 -46.66 -27.88 -12.02
CA ALA A 140 -47.87 -28.14 -11.23
C ALA A 140 -49.17 -27.89 -12.02
N ASN A 141 -49.21 -26.88 -12.90
CA ASN A 141 -50.45 -26.44 -13.57
C ASN A 141 -50.66 -27.00 -15.00
N PHE A 142 -49.69 -27.72 -15.57
CA PHE A 142 -49.74 -28.25 -16.95
C PHE A 142 -50.12 -29.74 -17.04
N LYS A 143 -50.81 -30.28 -16.02
CA LYS A 143 -51.31 -31.66 -16.01
C LYS A 143 -52.73 -31.79 -16.58
N GLY A 144 -53.09 -30.96 -17.57
CA GLY A 144 -54.31 -31.15 -18.35
C GLY A 144 -54.06 -32.15 -19.48
N LYS A 145 -54.78 -33.27 -19.50
CA LYS A 145 -54.81 -34.16 -20.67
C LYS A 145 -55.40 -33.38 -21.84
N HIS A 146 -54.58 -32.94 -22.77
CA HIS A 146 -55.06 -32.50 -24.08
C HIS A 146 -55.71 -33.72 -24.76
N THR A 147 -57.04 -33.79 -24.74
CA THR A 147 -57.79 -34.65 -25.65
C THR A 147 -57.50 -34.17 -27.07
N LYS A 148 -56.78 -34.98 -27.84
CA LYS A 148 -56.64 -34.81 -29.28
C LYS A 148 -58.05 -34.82 -29.89
N PHE A 149 -58.40 -33.74 -30.57
CA PHE A 149 -59.40 -33.77 -31.64
C PHE A 149 -58.71 -34.14 -32.94
#